data_AF-A0A3R8RUC4-F1
#
_entry.id   AF-A0A3R8RUC4-F1
#
_cell.length_a   1.000
_cell.length_b   1.000
_cell.length_c   1.000
_cell.angle_alpha   90.00
_cell.angle_beta   90.00
_cell.angle_gamma   90.00
#
_symmetry.space_group_name_H-M   'P 1'
#
loop_
_entity.id
_entity.type
_entity.pdbx_description
1 polymer ?
#
loop_
_entity_poly.entity_id
_entity_poly.type
_entity_poly.pdbx_seq_one_letter_code
_entity_poly.pdbx_strand_id
1 'polypeptide(L)'
;MKYKLILISFLFFVLSCSPFSNLSKKTNLGNERGYQSVYNSDAKFNSLTFGDFKFAFNNKEYKKLKKQNTKIKDILFYARTTDPAYEYFILLNPKEKKFDAEKYYIKDTIINNNNFVLLISNDAPKRDIKFISENIFEYEK
;
A
#
# COMPACT_ATOMS: atom_id res chain seq x y z
N MET A 1 -10.84 50.20 -8.53
CA MET A 1 -9.96 49.46 -7.58
C MET A 1 -10.64 48.17 -7.05
N LYS A 2 -11.25 47.33 -7.91
CA LYS A 2 -12.08 46.18 -7.47
C LYS A 2 -11.66 44.80 -8.00
N TYR A 3 -10.56 44.71 -8.77
CA TYR A 3 -10.16 43.46 -9.43
C TYR A 3 -8.93 42.77 -8.82
N LYS A 4 -8.30 43.35 -7.79
CA LYS A 4 -7.07 42.79 -7.17
C LYS A 4 -7.33 41.72 -6.11
N LEU A 5 -8.58 41.47 -5.71
CA LEU A 5 -8.93 40.52 -4.64
C LEU A 5 -9.36 39.12 -5.13
N ILE A 6 -9.53 38.91 -6.44
CA ILE A 6 -9.99 37.62 -6.99
C ILE A 6 -8.82 36.66 -7.30
N LEU A 7 -7.57 37.16 -7.38
CA LEU A 7 -6.41 36.35 -7.77
C LEU A 7 -5.84 35.45 -6.65
N ILE A 8 -6.22 35.67 -5.38
CA ILE A 8 -5.64 34.95 -4.23
C ILE A 8 -6.44 33.68 -3.86
N SER A 9 -7.70 33.56 -4.33
CA SER A 9 -8.57 32.42 -4.00
C SER A 9 -8.27 31.13 -4.79
N PHE A 10 -7.62 31.23 -5.95
CA PHE A 10 -7.38 30.07 -6.81
C PHE A 10 -6.11 29.26 -6.44
N LEU A 11 -5.29 29.75 -5.51
CA LEU A 11 -4.00 29.11 -5.17
C LEU A 11 -4.10 27.97 -4.14
N PHE A 12 -5.27 27.72 -3.55
CA PHE A 12 -5.44 26.74 -2.47
C PHE A 12 -5.96 25.35 -2.91
N PHE A 13 -6.25 25.12 -4.19
CA PHE A 13 -7.07 23.97 -4.61
C PHE A 13 -6.34 22.70 -5.12
N VAL A 14 -5.02 22.63 -5.05
CA VAL A 14 -4.28 21.41 -5.44
C VAL A 14 -3.28 20.96 -4.39
N LEU A 15 -3.75 20.88 -3.14
CA LEU A 15 -3.18 19.90 -2.21
C LEU A 15 -3.64 18.51 -2.68
N SER A 16 -2.95 17.97 -3.69
CA SER A 16 -3.09 16.57 -4.08
C SER A 16 -2.56 15.72 -2.92
N CYS A 17 -3.43 15.42 -1.96
CA CYS A 17 -3.14 14.45 -0.92
C CYS A 17 -2.87 13.11 -1.60
N SER A 18 -1.62 12.67 -1.53
CA SER A 18 -1.22 11.33 -1.97
C SER A 18 -2.01 10.29 -1.15
N PRO A 19 -2.50 9.19 -1.76
CA PRO A 19 -3.06 8.08 -1.00
C PRO A 19 -1.96 7.30 -0.24
N PHE A 20 -0.68 7.60 -0.51
CA PHE A 20 0.45 6.97 0.15
C PHE A 20 0.87 7.70 1.41
N SER A 21 1.25 6.93 2.43
CA SER A 21 1.97 7.41 3.61
C SER A 21 3.27 8.07 3.21
N ASN A 22 3.73 9.06 3.99
CA ASN A 22 5.03 9.71 3.75
C ASN A 22 6.21 8.72 3.79
N LEU A 23 6.08 7.61 4.54
CA LEU A 23 7.12 6.59 4.61
C LEU A 23 7.16 5.69 3.38
N SER A 24 6.13 5.68 2.52
CA SER A 24 6.06 4.78 1.36
C SER A 24 7.29 4.87 0.47
N LYS A 25 7.79 6.09 0.24
CA LYS A 25 8.96 6.39 -0.61
C LYS A 25 10.27 5.81 -0.08
N LYS A 26 10.31 5.41 1.18
CA LYS A 26 11.47 4.77 1.82
C LYS A 26 11.35 3.24 1.87
N THR A 27 10.29 2.70 1.28
CA THR A 27 10.11 1.25 1.14
C THR A 27 11.05 0.76 0.05
N ASN A 28 11.79 -0.30 0.34
CA ASN A 28 12.76 -0.90 -0.55
C ASN A 28 12.35 -2.34 -0.89
N LEU A 29 12.92 -2.83 -1.99
CA LEU A 29 12.79 -4.21 -2.42
C LEU A 29 14.13 -4.92 -2.21
N GLY A 30 14.06 -6.20 -1.87
CA GLY A 30 15.22 -7.07 -1.77
C GLY A 30 14.90 -8.49 -2.23
N ASN A 31 15.82 -9.39 -1.95
CA ASN A 31 15.63 -10.83 -2.13
C ASN A 31 16.07 -11.54 -0.86
N GLU A 32 15.20 -12.39 -0.32
CA GLU A 32 15.47 -13.14 0.90
C GLU A 32 14.86 -14.54 0.78
N ARG A 33 15.63 -15.58 1.10
CA ARG A 33 15.17 -16.99 1.04
C ARG A 33 14.59 -17.42 -0.32
N GLY A 34 15.02 -16.78 -1.41
CA GLY A 34 14.51 -17.05 -2.76
C GLY A 34 13.18 -16.36 -3.08
N TYR A 35 12.67 -15.53 -2.17
CA TYR A 35 11.47 -14.71 -2.34
C TYR A 35 11.85 -13.23 -2.50
N GLN A 36 10.91 -12.44 -3.00
CA GLN A 36 11.08 -10.99 -3.02
C GLN A 36 10.75 -10.45 -1.63
N SER A 37 11.65 -9.66 -1.05
CA SER A 37 11.39 -8.96 0.20
C SER A 37 10.96 -7.52 -0.04
N VAL A 38 10.05 -7.02 0.79
CA VAL A 38 9.59 -5.63 0.78
C VAL A 38 9.70 -5.10 2.20
N TYR A 39 10.53 -4.09 2.41
CA TYR A 39 10.86 -3.61 3.74
C TYR A 39 10.89 -2.09 3.85
N ASN A 40 10.59 -1.60 5.04
CA ASN A 40 10.65 -0.19 5.41
C ASN A 40 11.20 -0.06 6.84
N SER A 41 12.49 0.23 6.94
CA SER A 41 13.20 0.27 8.23
C SER A 41 12.71 1.37 9.17
N ASP A 42 12.15 2.44 8.61
CA ASP A 42 11.55 3.55 9.38
C ASP A 42 10.21 3.15 9.98
N ALA A 43 9.38 2.45 9.20
CA ALA A 43 8.11 1.91 9.66
C ALA A 43 8.29 0.65 10.53
N LYS A 44 9.48 0.04 10.55
CA LYS A 44 9.76 -1.28 11.16
C LYS A 44 8.90 -2.39 10.53
N PHE A 45 8.80 -2.36 9.20
CA PHE A 45 8.03 -3.32 8.43
C PHE A 45 8.97 -4.15 7.55
N ASN A 46 8.73 -5.47 7.47
CA ASN A 46 9.29 -6.36 6.46
C ASN A 46 8.23 -7.41 6.05
N SER A 47 8.37 -7.94 4.85
CA SER A 47 7.51 -9.00 4.30
C SER A 47 8.20 -9.74 3.17
N LEU A 48 7.83 -11.00 2.98
CA LEU A 48 8.15 -11.78 1.80
C LEU A 48 6.94 -11.98 0.90
N THR A 49 7.20 -11.97 -0.41
CA THR A 49 6.20 -12.15 -1.45
C THR A 49 6.81 -12.81 -2.68
N PHE A 50 5.96 -13.18 -3.62
CA PHE A 50 6.37 -13.73 -4.91
C PHE A 50 7.04 -12.66 -5.80
N GLY A 51 7.97 -13.08 -6.66
CA GLY A 51 8.79 -12.18 -7.48
C GLY A 51 8.12 -11.63 -8.74
N ASP A 52 6.89 -12.08 -9.03
CA ASP A 52 6.08 -11.63 -10.16
C ASP A 52 5.29 -10.34 -9.88
N PHE A 53 5.31 -9.86 -8.62
CA PHE A 53 4.66 -8.62 -8.24
C PHE A 53 5.37 -7.38 -8.77
N LYS A 54 4.57 -6.43 -9.23
CA LYS A 54 4.98 -5.04 -9.48
C LYS A 54 4.52 -4.17 -8.32
N PHE A 55 5.40 -3.29 -7.85
CA PHE A 55 5.15 -2.45 -6.70
C PHE A 55 4.95 -0.99 -7.08
N ALA A 56 4.11 -0.32 -6.29
CA ALA A 56 4.02 1.13 -6.25
C ALA A 56 4.27 1.62 -4.83
N PHE A 57 5.15 2.61 -4.74
CA PHE A 57 5.52 3.34 -3.52
C PHE A 57 5.07 4.81 -3.59
N ASN A 58 4.47 5.22 -4.70
CA ASN A 58 3.92 6.54 -4.87
C ASN A 58 2.72 6.54 -5.82
N ASN A 59 1.99 7.67 -5.84
CA ASN A 59 0.77 7.81 -6.65
C ASN A 59 1.02 7.70 -8.16
N LYS A 60 2.22 8.03 -8.66
CA LYS A 60 2.56 7.94 -10.09
C LYS A 60 2.66 6.48 -10.52
N GLU A 61 3.38 5.66 -9.77
CA GLU A 61 3.46 4.21 -10.00
C GLU A 61 2.10 3.54 -9.80
N TYR A 62 1.38 3.91 -8.74
CA TYR A 62 0.08 3.34 -8.44
C TYR A 62 -0.92 3.54 -9.57
N LYS A 63 -0.97 4.76 -10.15
CA LYS A 63 -1.83 5.04 -11.31
C LYS A 63 -1.48 4.21 -12.54
N LYS A 64 -0.23 3.78 -12.70
CA LYS A 64 0.19 2.92 -13.82
C LYS A 64 -0.17 1.46 -13.60
N LEU A 65 -0.15 1.00 -12.35
CA LEU A 65 -0.37 -0.40 -12.01
C LEU A 65 -1.85 -0.73 -11.73
N LYS A 66 -2.61 0.19 -11.13
CA LYS A 66 -3.99 -0.09 -10.70
C LYS A 66 -4.92 -0.31 -11.90
N LYS A 67 -5.73 -1.37 -11.84
CA LYS A 67 -6.76 -1.65 -12.85
C LYS A 67 -8.07 -0.90 -12.57
N GLN A 68 -8.39 -0.71 -11.30
CA GLN A 68 -9.62 -0.05 -10.87
C GLN A 68 -9.31 1.17 -9.99
N ASN A 69 -10.26 2.09 -9.91
CA ASN A 69 -10.12 3.27 -9.09
C ASN A 69 -10.56 2.99 -7.65
N THR A 70 -9.69 2.38 -6.86
CA THR A 70 -9.95 2.11 -5.44
C THR A 70 -9.57 3.32 -4.58
N LYS A 71 -10.43 3.70 -3.62
CA LYS A 71 -10.25 4.85 -2.73
C LYS A 71 -9.44 4.52 -1.45
N ILE A 72 -8.51 3.59 -1.52
CA ILE A 72 -7.64 3.22 -0.39
C ILE A 72 -6.62 4.34 -0.12
N LYS A 73 -6.39 4.65 1.15
CA LYS A 73 -5.46 5.68 1.65
C LYS A 73 -4.50 5.10 2.68
N ASP A 74 -3.54 5.92 3.09
CA ASP A 74 -2.50 5.58 4.08
C ASP A 74 -1.63 4.39 3.62
N ILE A 75 -1.45 4.25 2.30
CA ILE A 75 -0.75 3.14 1.66
C ILE A 75 0.75 3.25 1.96
N LEU A 76 1.33 2.23 2.60
CA LEU A 76 2.78 2.05 2.67
C LEU A 76 3.31 1.57 1.32
N PHE A 77 2.69 0.54 0.74
CA PHE A 77 2.91 0.14 -0.64
C PHE A 77 1.71 -0.63 -1.21
N TYR A 78 1.66 -0.65 -2.54
CA TYR A 78 0.71 -1.41 -3.33
C TYR A 78 1.47 -2.40 -4.21
N ALA A 79 0.92 -3.60 -4.36
CA ALA A 79 1.49 -4.65 -5.18
C ALA A 79 0.44 -5.26 -6.10
N ARG A 80 0.83 -5.58 -7.34
CA ARG A 80 -0.04 -6.23 -8.33
C ARG A 80 0.73 -7.22 -9.18
N THR A 81 0.12 -8.38 -9.44
CA THR A 81 0.55 -9.32 -10.47
C THR A 81 -0.46 -9.34 -11.65
N THR A 82 -0.03 -9.86 -12.79
CA THR A 82 -0.83 -9.93 -14.02
C THR A 82 -1.34 -11.33 -14.35
N ASP A 83 -0.74 -12.39 -13.79
CA ASP A 83 -1.12 -13.77 -14.08
C ASP A 83 -0.77 -14.71 -12.91
N PRO A 84 -1.75 -15.14 -12.08
CA PRO A 84 -3.14 -14.67 -12.08
C PRO A 84 -3.23 -13.19 -11.67
N ALA A 85 -4.15 -12.43 -12.24
CA ALA A 85 -4.24 -11.00 -11.98
C ALA A 85 -4.94 -10.67 -10.65
N TYR A 86 -4.18 -10.28 -9.62
CA TYR A 86 -4.71 -9.77 -8.37
C TYR A 86 -3.78 -8.71 -7.74
N GLU A 87 -4.23 -8.10 -6.65
CA GLU A 87 -3.52 -7.01 -5.97
C GLU A 87 -3.58 -7.14 -4.46
N TYR A 88 -2.63 -6.51 -3.79
CA TYR A 88 -2.70 -6.28 -2.35
C TYR A 88 -2.12 -4.93 -1.93
N PHE A 89 -2.51 -4.48 -0.74
CA PHE A 89 -2.13 -3.21 -0.14
C PHE A 89 -1.63 -3.44 1.27
N ILE A 90 -0.55 -2.76 1.62
CA ILE A 90 -0.15 -2.57 3.02
C ILE A 90 -0.42 -1.13 3.41
N LEU A 91 -1.23 -0.94 4.44
CA LEU A 91 -1.57 0.37 4.98
C LEU A 91 -0.79 0.59 6.27
N LEU A 92 -0.33 1.82 6.49
CA LEU A 92 0.35 2.24 7.70
C LEU A 92 -0.49 3.29 8.43
N ASN A 93 -0.89 2.97 9.65
CA ASN A 93 -1.73 3.78 10.52
C ASN A 93 -3.00 4.29 9.82
N PRO A 94 -3.78 3.43 9.14
CA PRO A 94 -4.94 3.88 8.41
C PRO A 94 -5.97 4.50 9.35
N LYS A 95 -6.49 5.66 8.92
CA LYS A 95 -7.59 6.36 9.62
C LYS A 95 -8.91 5.62 9.45
N GLU A 96 -9.16 5.08 8.26
CA GLU A 96 -10.30 4.23 7.97
C GLU A 96 -10.05 2.82 8.56
N LYS A 97 -11.04 2.29 9.27
CA LYS A 97 -10.97 0.97 9.91
C LYS A 97 -11.91 -0.06 9.29
N LYS A 98 -12.83 0.37 8.42
CA LYS A 98 -13.82 -0.50 7.79
C LYS A 98 -13.43 -0.68 6.32
N PHE A 99 -13.03 -1.90 5.97
CA PHE A 99 -12.72 -2.28 4.60
C PHE A 99 -13.76 -3.26 4.10
N ASP A 100 -13.96 -3.28 2.79
CA ASP A 100 -14.94 -4.13 2.13
C ASP A 100 -14.45 -5.59 2.11
N ALA A 101 -14.96 -6.40 3.04
CA ALA A 101 -14.61 -7.81 3.18
C ALA A 101 -15.11 -8.69 2.01
N GLU A 102 -16.06 -8.21 1.21
CA GLU A 102 -16.48 -8.91 -0.01
C GLU A 102 -15.41 -8.79 -1.09
N LYS A 103 -14.64 -7.69 -1.10
CA LYS A 103 -13.55 -7.46 -2.06
C LYS A 103 -12.19 -7.91 -1.57
N TYR A 104 -11.94 -7.86 -0.26
CA TYR A 104 -10.62 -8.07 0.29
C TYR A 104 -10.61 -9.08 1.43
N TYR A 105 -9.61 -9.94 1.43
CA TYR A 105 -9.09 -10.55 2.64
C TYR A 105 -8.37 -9.48 3.45
N ILE A 106 -8.72 -9.36 4.73
CA ILE A 106 -8.24 -8.29 5.63
C ILE A 106 -7.49 -8.95 6.78
N LYS A 107 -6.28 -8.47 7.06
CA LYS A 107 -5.51 -8.84 8.26
C LYS A 107 -4.80 -7.61 8.79
N ASP A 108 -4.87 -7.37 10.08
CA ASP A 108 -4.20 -6.24 10.73
C ASP A 108 -3.31 -6.69 11.89
N THR A 109 -2.37 -5.83 12.26
CA THR A 109 -1.47 -6.04 13.39
C THR A 109 -0.90 -4.72 13.89
N ILE A 110 -0.39 -4.72 15.13
CA ILE A 110 0.31 -3.58 15.72
C ILE A 110 1.75 -3.97 16.02
N ILE A 111 2.69 -3.17 15.51
CA ILE A 111 4.14 -3.41 15.51
C ILE A 111 4.81 -2.11 15.88
N ASN A 112 5.51 -2.07 17.02
CA ASN A 112 6.21 -0.87 17.50
C ASN A 112 5.31 0.39 17.44
N ASN A 113 4.09 0.28 17.96
CA ASN A 113 3.06 1.33 17.97
C ASN A 113 2.54 1.77 16.58
N ASN A 114 2.97 1.12 15.50
CA ASN A 114 2.39 1.29 14.17
C ASN A 114 1.31 0.23 13.94
N ASN A 115 0.11 0.65 13.57
CA ASN A 115 -0.95 -0.23 13.10
C ASN A 115 -0.79 -0.47 11.60
N PHE A 116 -0.65 -1.73 11.20
CA PHE A 116 -0.60 -2.14 9.81
C PHE A 116 -1.87 -2.88 9.42
N VAL A 117 -2.33 -2.66 8.19
CA VAL A 117 -3.44 -3.42 7.62
C VAL A 117 -3.03 -3.95 6.25
N LEU A 118 -3.11 -5.26 6.09
CA LEU A 118 -3.01 -5.99 4.85
C LEU A 118 -4.41 -6.15 4.24
N LEU A 119 -4.52 -5.77 2.97
CA LEU A 119 -5.70 -6.02 2.13
C LEU A 119 -5.26 -6.81 0.91
N ILE A 120 -5.73 -8.05 0.73
CA ILE A 120 -5.48 -8.85 -0.49
C ILE A 120 -6.79 -9.01 -1.24
N SER A 121 -6.83 -8.74 -2.54
CA SER A 121 -8.05 -8.97 -3.34
C SER A 121 -8.51 -10.42 -3.22
N ASN A 122 -9.82 -10.64 -3.06
CA ASN A 122 -10.42 -11.97 -3.04
C ASN A 122 -10.29 -12.71 -4.39
N ASP A 123 -9.84 -12.04 -5.45
CA ASP A 123 -9.45 -12.66 -6.73
C ASP A 123 -8.15 -13.49 -6.62
N ALA A 124 -7.37 -13.29 -5.56
CA ALA A 124 -6.11 -13.99 -5.36
C ALA A 124 -6.31 -15.49 -5.11
N PRO A 125 -5.42 -16.36 -5.63
CA PRO A 125 -5.44 -17.78 -5.26
C PRO A 125 -5.33 -17.96 -3.74
N LYS A 126 -6.09 -18.91 -3.17
CA LYS A 126 -6.08 -19.17 -1.72
C LYS A 126 -4.69 -19.46 -1.15
N ARG A 127 -3.82 -20.11 -1.93
CA ARG A 127 -2.43 -20.38 -1.55
C ARG A 127 -1.62 -19.10 -1.40
N ASP A 128 -1.83 -18.14 -2.30
CA ASP A 128 -1.13 -16.87 -2.31
C ASP A 128 -1.60 -15.98 -1.16
N ILE A 129 -2.91 -15.93 -0.92
CA ILE A 129 -3.50 -15.25 0.26
C ILE A 129 -2.83 -15.78 1.53
N LYS A 130 -2.79 -17.12 1.68
CA LYS A 130 -2.17 -17.76 2.82
C LYS A 130 -0.70 -17.37 2.95
N PHE A 131 0.09 -17.58 1.91
CA PHE A 131 1.53 -17.29 1.91
C PHE A 131 1.83 -15.82 2.28
N ILE A 132 1.19 -14.87 1.59
CA ILE A 132 1.38 -13.43 1.84
C ILE A 132 0.96 -13.09 3.28
N SER A 133 -0.18 -13.62 3.75
CA SER A 133 -0.66 -13.33 5.10
C SER A 133 0.23 -13.92 6.20
N GLU A 134 0.95 -15.03 5.93
CA GLU A 134 1.82 -15.71 6.90
C GLU A 134 3.24 -15.14 6.90
N ASN A 135 3.72 -14.59 5.78
CA ASN A 135 5.08 -14.05 5.62
C ASN A 135 5.11 -12.52 5.57
N ILE A 136 4.05 -11.88 6.02
CA ILE A 136 4.01 -10.45 6.26
C ILE A 136 4.24 -10.15 7.72
N PHE A 137 4.90 -9.01 8.00
CA PHE A 137 5.27 -8.60 9.35
C PHE A 137 6.36 -9.45 9.99
N GLU A 138 7.18 -10.07 9.16
CA GLU A 138 8.37 -10.75 9.66
C GLU A 138 9.31 -9.72 10.30
N TYR A 139 9.84 -10.06 11.47
CA TYR A 139 10.89 -9.28 12.10
C TYR A 139 12.23 -9.95 11.82
N GLU A 140 13.23 -9.16 11.44
CA GLU A 140 14.61 -9.55 11.72
C GLU A 140 14.75 -9.61 13.25
N LYS A 141 15.11 -10.79 13.76
CA LYS A 141 15.47 -10.99 15.17
C LYS A 141 16.73 -10.23 15.53
#